data_AF-A0AA39TXQ9-F1
#
_entry.id   AF-A0AA39TXQ9-F1
#
_cell.length_a   1.000
_cell.length_b   1.000
_cell.length_c   1.000
_cell.angle_alpha   90.00
_cell.angle_beta   90.00
_cell.angle_gamma   90.00
#
_symmetry.space_group_name_H-M   'P 1'
#
loop_
_entity.id
_entity.type
_entity.pdbx_description
1 polymer ?
#
loop_
_entity_poly.entity_id
_entity_poly.type
_entity_poly.pdbx_seq_one_letter_code
_entity_poly.pdbx_strand_id
1 'polypeptide(L)'
;MSRSTRRPVCQICSSNESKYTCSGCRVVYCSVPCYKEHKASSCGTSVASTATENVTPLESLTPPAAKDISADIEDPKPLRSLSSLNWPYVPKQSAYPDPLQRDDPKPLQLHQYEAIATSPEIRKVLSAHSNLPALLTSIDNLRGQNRDIALQRALGVTDPQFVDRTRPVQLEEDVLALRALAEAVEDAVRGEQKDALGLNWGDD
;
A
#
# COMPACT_ATOMS: atom_id res chain seq x y z
N MET A 1 10.12 19.16 -52.70
CA MET A 1 11.41 18.68 -52.16
C MET A 1 11.13 17.81 -50.93
N SER A 2 10.87 16.52 -51.12
CA SER A 2 10.60 15.60 -50.01
C SER A 2 11.92 15.23 -49.33
N ARG A 3 12.17 15.80 -48.16
CA ARG A 3 13.31 15.41 -47.31
C ARG A 3 13.03 13.99 -46.80
N SER A 4 13.61 12.98 -47.46
CA SER A 4 13.63 11.61 -46.93
C SER A 4 14.57 11.61 -45.73
N THR A 5 14.00 11.66 -44.53
CA THR A 5 14.74 11.51 -43.27
C THR A 5 15.15 10.04 -43.15
N ARG A 6 16.40 9.73 -43.52
CA ARG A 6 16.97 8.39 -43.30
C ARG A 6 16.89 8.06 -41.82
N ARG A 7 16.26 6.93 -41.50
CA ARG A 7 16.22 6.41 -40.12
C ARG A 7 17.65 6.03 -39.70
N PRO A 8 18.05 6.32 -38.44
CA PRO A 8 19.37 5.91 -37.96
C PRO A 8 19.46 4.38 -37.92
N VAL A 9 20.66 3.84 -38.07
CA VAL A 9 20.91 2.40 -37.95
C VAL A 9 20.77 1.93 -36.51
N CYS A 10 20.42 0.66 -36.32
CA CYS A 10 20.36 0.01 -35.03
C CYS A 10 21.71 0.12 -34.30
N GLN A 11 21.71 0.59 -33.06
CA GLN A 11 22.94 0.72 -32.24
C GLN A 11 23.40 -0.61 -31.64
N ILE A 12 22.66 -1.69 -31.86
CA ILE A 12 22.93 -3.01 -31.25
C ILE A 12 23.57 -3.94 -32.27
N CYS A 13 22.98 -4.04 -33.46
CA CYS A 13 23.53 -4.87 -34.54
C CYS A 13 24.21 -4.08 -35.66
N SER A 14 24.00 -2.76 -35.75
CA SER A 14 24.53 -1.87 -36.81
C SER A 14 24.22 -2.26 -38.26
N SER A 15 23.45 -3.31 -38.51
CA SER A 15 23.13 -3.80 -39.86
C SER A 15 21.83 -3.25 -40.44
N ASN A 16 20.82 -3.07 -39.59
CA ASN A 16 19.46 -2.70 -40.03
C ASN A 16 19.08 -1.30 -39.59
N GLU A 17 18.16 -0.66 -40.32
CA GLU A 17 17.54 0.59 -39.87
C GLU A 17 16.77 0.39 -38.55
N SER A 18 16.84 1.39 -37.67
CA SER A 18 16.15 1.34 -36.38
C SER A 18 14.64 1.53 -36.54
N LYS A 19 13.90 0.73 -35.78
CA LYS A 19 12.43 0.73 -35.76
C LYS A 19 11.86 1.23 -34.44
N TYR A 20 12.63 1.11 -33.35
CA TYR A 20 12.21 1.40 -31.99
C TYR A 20 13.31 2.09 -31.20
N THR A 21 12.93 2.72 -30.08
CA THR A 21 13.83 3.40 -29.15
C THR A 21 13.53 2.94 -27.73
N CYS A 22 14.54 2.57 -26.94
CA CYS A 22 14.37 2.18 -25.55
C CYS A 22 13.95 3.38 -24.68
N SER A 23 12.94 3.22 -23.81
CA SER A 23 12.48 4.27 -22.90
C SER A 23 13.44 4.55 -21.73
N GLY A 24 14.25 3.57 -21.33
CA GLY A 24 15.19 3.70 -20.19
C GLY A 24 16.50 4.41 -20.55
N CYS A 25 17.13 4.03 -21.66
CA CYS A 25 18.46 4.50 -22.04
C CYS A 25 18.51 5.21 -23.41
N ARG A 26 17.38 5.33 -24.11
CA ARG A 26 17.24 5.96 -25.44
C ARG A 26 18.05 5.33 -26.58
N VAL A 27 18.55 4.11 -26.40
CA VAL A 27 19.21 3.32 -27.47
C VAL A 27 18.20 2.97 -28.57
N VAL A 28 18.60 3.17 -29.84
CA VAL A 28 17.78 2.83 -31.02
C VAL A 28 18.06 1.42 -31.52
N TYR A 29 17.01 0.63 -31.78
CA TYR A 29 17.14 -0.77 -32.17
C TYR A 29 16.15 -1.18 -33.27
N CYS A 30 16.47 -2.24 -34.01
CA CYS A 30 15.66 -2.69 -35.15
C CYS A 30 14.57 -3.71 -34.76
N SER A 31 14.80 -4.55 -33.75
CA SER A 31 13.93 -5.69 -33.44
C SER A 31 14.04 -6.17 -31.98
N VAL A 32 13.10 -7.03 -31.57
CA VAL A 32 13.05 -7.63 -30.23
C VAL A 32 14.33 -8.37 -29.80
N PRO A 33 15.05 -9.15 -30.65
CA PRO A 33 16.32 -9.76 -30.23
C PRO A 33 17.35 -8.71 -29.82
N CYS A 34 17.50 -7.64 -30.60
CA CYS A 34 18.38 -6.53 -30.24
C CYS A 34 17.93 -5.89 -28.91
N TYR A 35 16.63 -5.70 -28.67
CA TYR A 35 16.16 -5.20 -27.37
C TYR A 35 16.60 -6.08 -26.19
N LYS A 36 16.58 -7.41 -26.32
CA LYS A 36 17.00 -8.34 -25.28
C LYS A 36 18.51 -8.28 -25.01
N GLU A 37 19.33 -8.20 -26.07
CA GLU A 37 20.79 -8.06 -25.96
C GLU A 37 21.17 -6.77 -25.23
N HIS A 38 20.52 -5.65 -25.60
CA HIS A 38 20.68 -4.38 -24.91
C HIS A 38 20.22 -4.46 -23.46
N LYS A 39 19.08 -5.11 -23.19
CA LYS A 39 18.52 -5.21 -21.82
C LYS A 39 19.47 -5.94 -20.89
N ALA A 40 20.16 -6.97 -21.40
CA ALA A 40 21.13 -7.74 -20.64
C ALA A 40 22.46 -6.99 -20.43
N SER A 41 22.88 -6.17 -21.40
CA SER A 41 24.26 -5.67 -21.45
C SER A 41 24.42 -4.20 -21.07
N SER A 42 23.41 -3.35 -21.33
CA SER A 42 23.61 -1.89 -21.32
C SER A 42 22.34 -1.05 -21.07
N CYS A 43 21.25 -1.67 -20.62
CA CYS A 43 20.04 -0.94 -20.28
C CYS A 43 20.14 -0.38 -18.86
N GLY A 44 20.47 0.91 -18.75
CA GLY A 44 20.65 1.61 -17.48
C GLY A 44 19.53 1.32 -16.47
N THR A 45 19.87 0.48 -15.48
CA THR A 45 19.16 0.42 -14.20
C THR A 45 20.18 0.84 -13.15
N SER A 46 19.93 2.01 -12.57
CA SER A 46 20.63 2.56 -11.42
C SER A 46 20.65 1.54 -10.27
N VAL A 47 21.83 0.99 -9.99
CA VAL A 47 22.15 0.33 -8.71
C VAL A 47 22.80 1.40 -7.84
N ALA A 48 22.03 1.94 -6.88
CA ALA A 48 22.57 2.77 -5.82
C ALA A 48 23.22 1.86 -4.77
N SER A 49 24.51 1.60 -4.96
CA SER A 49 25.38 1.04 -3.92
C SER A 49 25.61 2.06 -2.82
N THR A 50 25.39 1.60 -1.60
CA THR A 50 25.93 2.10 -0.33
C THR A 50 27.41 2.48 -0.43
N ALA A 51 27.76 3.69 0.01
CA ALA A 51 29.11 4.06 0.43
C ALA A 51 29.03 5.06 1.60
N THR A 52 29.46 4.56 2.75
CA THR A 52 29.69 5.20 4.04
C THR A 52 30.93 6.08 3.96
N GLU A 53 30.87 7.36 4.34
CA GLU A 53 32.06 8.09 4.80
C GLU A 53 31.69 9.09 5.92
N ASN A 54 32.23 8.79 7.10
CA ASN A 54 32.26 9.59 8.31
C ASN A 54 33.28 10.73 8.17
N VAL A 55 32.94 11.95 8.61
CA VAL A 55 33.93 12.89 9.15
C VAL A 55 33.33 13.69 10.30
N THR A 56 33.76 13.37 11.51
CA THR A 56 33.69 14.23 12.71
C THR A 56 34.97 15.08 12.76
N PRO A 57 34.92 16.30 13.33
CA PRO A 57 35.81 16.53 14.47
C PRO A 57 35.17 17.29 15.66
N LEU A 58 35.52 16.79 16.85
CA LEU A 58 35.59 17.40 18.18
C LEU A 58 36.18 18.84 18.11
N GLU A 59 35.87 19.85 18.92
CA GLU A 59 35.88 19.94 20.38
C GLU A 59 35.64 21.41 20.76
N SER A 60 34.93 21.71 21.87
CA SER A 60 35.22 22.86 22.78
C SER A 60 34.23 22.95 23.94
N LEU A 61 34.67 22.41 25.09
CA LEU A 61 34.67 22.98 26.46
C LEU A 61 33.44 23.78 26.98
N THR A 62 32.86 23.20 28.05
CA THR A 62 31.90 23.63 29.10
C THR A 62 32.32 24.92 29.87
N PRO A 63 31.55 25.52 30.85
CA PRO A 63 30.64 24.90 31.84
C PRO A 63 29.45 25.82 32.35
N PRO A 64 28.84 25.63 33.56
CA PRO A 64 27.53 24.97 33.74
C PRO A 64 26.50 25.81 34.53
N ALA A 65 25.19 25.70 34.26
CA ALA A 65 24.16 26.04 35.25
C ALA A 65 22.75 25.58 34.84
N ALA A 66 21.97 25.27 35.88
CA ALA A 66 20.52 25.05 35.91
C ALA A 66 20.02 23.68 35.42
N LYS A 67 19.69 22.86 36.41
CA LYS A 67 18.73 21.77 36.33
C LYS A 67 17.40 22.38 35.87
N ASP A 68 16.89 21.96 34.72
CA ASP A 68 15.49 22.12 34.40
C ASP A 68 14.93 20.77 33.96
N ILE A 69 13.85 20.39 34.62
CA ILE A 69 13.09 19.18 34.34
C ILE A 69 12.19 19.53 33.16
N SER A 70 12.75 19.46 31.95
CA SER A 70 11.96 19.53 30.72
C SER A 70 11.51 18.10 30.40
N ALA A 71 10.22 17.83 30.64
CA ALA A 71 9.55 16.69 30.05
C ALA A 71 9.82 16.68 28.54
N ASP A 72 10.38 15.59 28.03
CA ASP A 72 10.47 15.30 26.60
C ASP A 72 9.06 15.31 26.02
N ILE A 73 8.62 16.47 25.53
CA ILE A 73 7.59 16.53 24.51
C ILE A 73 8.33 16.09 23.25
N GLU A 74 8.35 14.79 22.97
CA GLU A 74 8.81 14.32 21.67
C GLU A 74 7.91 14.97 20.62
N ASP A 75 8.49 15.88 19.84
CA ASP A 75 7.81 16.49 18.71
C ASP A 75 7.19 15.38 17.86
N PRO A 76 5.90 15.46 17.50
CA PRO A 76 5.23 14.38 16.79
C PRO A 76 5.97 14.15 15.48
N LYS A 77 6.57 12.96 15.38
CA LYS A 77 7.31 12.55 14.19
C LYS A 77 6.46 12.84 12.94
N PRO A 78 6.96 13.65 11.99
CA PRO A 78 6.16 14.07 10.85
C PRO A 78 5.69 12.85 10.07
N LEU A 79 4.40 12.84 9.72
CA LEU A 79 3.80 11.76 8.95
C LEU A 79 4.39 11.71 7.53
N ARG A 80 4.43 10.51 6.94
CA ARG A 80 4.80 10.37 5.53
C ARG A 80 3.74 11.02 4.64
N SER A 81 4.16 11.56 3.50
CA SER A 81 3.23 12.14 2.53
C SER A 81 2.37 11.08 1.85
N LEU A 82 1.12 11.41 1.51
CA LEU A 82 0.20 10.47 0.84
C LEU A 82 0.69 10.04 -0.55
N SER A 83 1.47 10.89 -1.22
CA SER A 83 2.08 10.59 -2.52
C SER A 83 3.19 9.54 -2.44
N SER A 84 3.67 9.20 -1.25
CA SER A 84 4.67 8.14 -1.06
C SER A 84 4.07 6.72 -1.11
N LEU A 85 2.74 6.60 -0.99
CA LEU A 85 2.06 5.32 -1.07
C LEU A 85 1.78 4.92 -2.52
N ASN A 86 1.93 3.63 -2.81
CA ASN A 86 1.54 3.05 -4.09
C ASN A 86 0.04 2.69 -4.06
N TRP A 87 -0.79 3.65 -4.43
CA TRP A 87 -2.24 3.46 -4.50
C TRP A 87 -2.63 2.56 -5.68
N PRO A 88 -3.52 1.58 -5.49
CA PRO A 88 -4.05 0.79 -6.60
C PRO A 88 -4.81 1.71 -7.57
N TYR A 89 -4.72 1.41 -8.87
CA TYR A 89 -5.54 2.11 -9.86
C TYR A 89 -7.02 1.73 -9.67
N VAL A 90 -7.85 2.73 -9.37
CA VAL A 90 -9.31 2.57 -9.28
C VAL A 90 -9.95 3.15 -10.54
N PRO A 91 -10.60 2.34 -11.40
CA PRO A 91 -11.35 2.84 -12.53
C PRO A 91 -12.45 3.81 -12.08
N LYS A 92 -12.68 4.87 -12.86
CA LYS A 92 -13.82 5.76 -12.64
C LYS A 92 -15.12 4.97 -12.84
N GLN A 93 -16.10 5.21 -11.96
CA GLN A 93 -17.42 4.61 -12.09
C GLN A 93 -18.04 4.94 -13.45
N SER A 94 -18.65 3.94 -14.10
CA SER A 94 -19.34 4.16 -15.36
C SER A 94 -20.54 5.08 -15.15
N ALA A 95 -20.81 5.97 -16.11
CA ALA A 95 -21.99 6.83 -16.09
C ALA A 95 -23.30 6.03 -16.25
N TYR A 96 -23.20 4.81 -16.79
CA TYR A 96 -24.30 3.86 -16.91
C TYR A 96 -23.92 2.58 -16.15
N PRO A 97 -24.39 2.40 -14.90
CA PRO A 97 -24.16 1.18 -14.15
C PRO A 97 -24.98 0.04 -14.75
N ASP A 98 -24.38 -1.14 -14.86
CA ASP A 98 -25.06 -2.34 -15.29
C ASP A 98 -26.16 -2.71 -14.26
N PRO A 99 -27.45 -2.84 -14.66
CA PRO A 99 -28.53 -3.21 -13.76
C PRO A 99 -28.28 -4.51 -12.99
N LEU A 100 -27.52 -5.45 -13.56
CA LEU A 100 -27.21 -6.73 -12.93
C LEU A 100 -26.18 -6.60 -11.80
N GLN A 101 -25.34 -5.57 -11.84
CA GLN A 101 -24.27 -5.32 -10.86
C GLN A 101 -24.73 -4.43 -9.70
N ARG A 102 -26.05 -4.20 -9.57
CA ARG A 102 -26.62 -3.35 -8.52
C ARG A 102 -26.33 -3.87 -7.12
N ASP A 103 -26.39 -5.19 -6.95
CA ASP A 103 -26.26 -5.87 -5.66
C ASP A 103 -24.81 -6.34 -5.39
N ASP A 104 -23.91 -6.20 -6.37
CA ASP A 104 -22.50 -6.54 -6.20
C ASP A 104 -21.80 -5.56 -5.23
N PRO A 105 -20.86 -6.04 -4.41
CA PRO A 105 -20.08 -5.18 -3.53
C PRO A 105 -19.28 -4.16 -4.36
N LYS A 106 -19.53 -2.89 -4.10
CA LYS A 106 -18.86 -1.80 -4.83
C LYS A 106 -17.38 -1.71 -4.44
N PRO A 107 -16.45 -1.56 -5.41
CA PRO A 107 -15.05 -1.38 -5.10
C PRO A 107 -14.80 -0.02 -4.43
N LEU A 108 -13.80 0.02 -3.56
CA LEU A 108 -13.35 1.25 -2.89
C LEU A 108 -12.92 2.31 -3.91
N GLN A 109 -13.35 3.55 -3.67
CA GLN A 109 -13.00 4.74 -4.45
C GLN A 109 -11.73 5.39 -3.91
N LEU A 110 -11.04 6.19 -4.74
CA LEU A 110 -9.77 6.84 -4.36
C LEU A 110 -9.90 7.72 -3.09
N HIS A 111 -10.99 8.47 -2.96
CA HIS A 111 -11.22 9.31 -1.78
C HIS A 111 -11.41 8.48 -0.50
N GLN A 112 -11.98 7.27 -0.60
CA GLN A 112 -12.17 6.38 0.55
C GLN A 112 -10.83 5.80 0.99
N TYR A 113 -9.98 5.43 0.03
CA TYR A 113 -8.60 5.06 0.26
C TYR A 113 -7.82 6.18 1.00
N GLU A 114 -7.95 7.43 0.56
CA GLU A 114 -7.35 8.60 1.23
C GLU A 114 -7.90 8.80 2.65
N ALA A 115 -9.21 8.64 2.86
CA ALA A 115 -9.83 8.73 4.18
C ALA A 115 -9.29 7.66 5.13
N ILE A 116 -9.14 6.42 4.66
CA ILE A 116 -8.53 5.33 5.43
C ILE A 116 -7.07 5.68 5.81
N ALA A 117 -6.25 6.16 4.88
CA ALA A 117 -4.84 6.48 5.18
C ALA A 117 -4.65 7.70 6.09
N THR A 118 -5.61 8.63 6.10
CA THR A 118 -5.54 9.85 6.91
C THR A 118 -6.23 9.73 8.27
N SER A 119 -7.02 8.67 8.49
CA SER A 119 -7.81 8.46 9.70
C SER A 119 -6.95 8.38 10.98
N PRO A 120 -7.21 9.23 11.99
CA PRO A 120 -6.53 9.16 13.28
C PRO A 120 -6.98 7.94 14.10
N GLU A 121 -8.24 7.52 14.01
CA GLU A 121 -8.75 6.37 14.76
C GLU A 121 -8.12 5.06 14.28
N ILE A 122 -7.93 4.89 12.96
CA ILE A 122 -7.23 3.72 12.43
C ILE A 122 -5.79 3.67 12.95
N ARG A 123 -5.07 4.81 12.98
CA ARG A 123 -3.72 4.87 13.56
C ARG A 123 -3.71 4.52 15.05
N LYS A 124 -4.72 4.99 15.80
CA LYS A 124 -4.86 4.69 17.23
C LYS A 124 -5.07 3.19 17.47
N VAL A 125 -5.98 2.56 16.73
CA VAL A 125 -6.23 1.10 16.81
C VAL A 125 -4.95 0.32 16.47
N LEU A 126 -4.26 0.67 15.39
CA LEU A 126 -2.98 0.02 15.00
C LEU A 126 -1.87 0.22 16.04
N SER A 127 -1.84 1.36 16.74
CA SER A 127 -0.86 1.61 17.81
C SER A 127 -1.21 0.89 19.11
N ALA A 128 -2.50 0.67 19.39
CA ALA A 128 -2.98 -0.05 20.55
C ALA A 128 -2.72 -1.57 20.44
N HIS A 129 -2.78 -2.11 19.22
CA HIS A 129 -2.65 -3.54 18.94
C HIS A 129 -1.43 -3.85 18.06
N SER A 130 -0.29 -4.12 18.69
CA SER A 130 1.00 -4.33 18.01
C SER A 130 1.07 -5.63 17.16
N ASN A 131 0.23 -6.62 17.47
CA ASN A 131 0.05 -7.87 16.74
C ASN A 131 -0.71 -7.70 15.41
N LEU A 132 -1.55 -6.67 15.32
CA LEU A 132 -2.48 -6.48 14.21
C LEU A 132 -1.78 -6.31 12.85
N PRO A 133 -0.70 -5.51 12.71
CA PRO A 133 0.05 -5.43 11.46
C PRO A 133 0.61 -6.77 10.98
N ALA A 134 1.07 -7.62 11.90
CA ALA A 134 1.59 -8.95 11.57
C ALA A 134 0.47 -9.89 11.11
N LEU A 135 -0.68 -9.85 11.79
CA LEU A 135 -1.87 -10.60 11.41
C LEU A 135 -2.36 -10.18 10.00
N LEU A 136 -2.54 -8.89 9.76
CA LEU A 136 -2.93 -8.38 8.43
C LEU A 136 -1.95 -8.83 7.35
N THR A 137 -0.65 -8.74 7.61
CA THR A 137 0.40 -9.20 6.68
C THR A 137 0.29 -10.70 6.39
N SER A 138 0.01 -11.54 7.41
CA SER A 138 -0.19 -12.97 7.22
C SER A 138 -1.40 -13.29 6.35
N ILE A 139 -2.51 -12.57 6.54
CA ILE A 139 -3.74 -12.72 5.77
C ILE A 139 -3.53 -12.26 4.32
N ASP A 140 -2.84 -11.14 4.12
CA ASP A 140 -2.54 -10.60 2.80
C ASP A 140 -1.54 -11.45 2.01
N ASN A 141 -0.82 -12.38 2.64
CA ASN A 141 -0.02 -13.38 1.95
C ASN A 141 -0.85 -14.55 1.41
N LEU A 142 -2.10 -14.73 1.88
CA LEU A 142 -3.02 -15.77 1.40
C LEU A 142 -3.73 -15.35 0.10
N ARG A 143 -4.26 -16.33 -0.64
CA ARG A 143 -4.97 -16.11 -1.91
C ARG A 143 -6.25 -16.96 -1.96
N GLY A 144 -7.25 -16.48 -2.69
CA GLY A 144 -8.52 -17.17 -2.90
C GLY A 144 -9.23 -17.52 -1.58
N GLN A 145 -9.89 -18.68 -1.55
CA GLN A 145 -10.72 -19.14 -0.43
C GLN A 145 -9.98 -19.17 0.92
N ASN A 146 -8.68 -19.47 0.92
CA ASN A 146 -7.89 -19.50 2.16
C ASN A 146 -7.82 -18.12 2.83
N ARG A 147 -7.75 -17.05 2.03
CA ARG A 147 -7.77 -15.68 2.53
C ARG A 147 -9.13 -15.36 3.15
N ASP A 148 -10.20 -15.77 2.49
CA ASP A 148 -11.57 -15.50 2.93
C ASP A 148 -11.88 -16.23 4.24
N ILE A 149 -11.48 -17.50 4.35
CA ILE A 149 -11.60 -18.29 5.59
C ILE A 149 -10.79 -17.67 6.73
N ALA A 150 -9.55 -17.25 6.45
CA ALA A 150 -8.70 -16.61 7.45
C ALA A 150 -9.31 -15.29 7.95
N LEU A 151 -9.88 -14.48 7.05
CA LEU A 151 -10.61 -13.26 7.40
C LEU A 151 -11.84 -13.54 8.26
N GLN A 152 -12.68 -14.51 7.85
CA GLN A 152 -13.87 -14.90 8.62
C GLN A 152 -13.50 -15.36 10.04
N ARG A 153 -12.46 -16.18 10.17
CA ARG A 153 -11.96 -16.62 11.47
C ARG A 153 -11.44 -15.46 12.30
N ALA A 154 -10.62 -14.57 11.71
CA ALA A 154 -10.03 -13.44 12.41
C ALA A 154 -11.08 -12.41 12.85
N LEU A 155 -12.20 -12.29 12.14
CA LEU A 155 -13.35 -11.44 12.53
C LEU A 155 -14.32 -12.16 13.48
N GLY A 156 -14.15 -13.46 13.71
CA GLY A 156 -15.07 -14.27 14.50
C GLY A 156 -16.45 -14.43 13.85
N VAL A 157 -16.53 -14.42 12.51
CA VAL A 157 -17.78 -14.55 11.71
C VAL A 157 -17.90 -15.95 11.09
N THR A 158 -17.14 -16.92 11.61
CA THR A 158 -17.23 -18.32 11.16
C THR A 158 -18.62 -18.92 11.41
N ASP A 159 -19.11 -19.69 10.44
CA ASP A 159 -20.46 -20.28 10.47
C ASP A 159 -20.70 -21.10 11.76
N PRO A 160 -21.75 -20.77 12.54
CA PRO A 160 -22.14 -21.48 13.77
C PRO A 160 -22.34 -22.99 13.60
N GLN A 161 -22.55 -23.49 12.38
CA GLN A 161 -22.65 -24.93 12.10
C GLN A 161 -21.35 -25.68 12.45
N PHE A 162 -20.21 -24.99 12.51
CA PHE A 162 -18.89 -25.56 12.80
C PHE A 162 -18.35 -25.18 14.19
N VAL A 163 -19.10 -24.41 14.98
CA VAL A 163 -18.69 -23.95 16.32
C VAL A 163 -19.59 -24.61 17.36
N ASP A 164 -19.00 -25.26 18.35
CA ASP A 164 -19.73 -25.94 19.42
C ASP A 164 -20.59 -24.93 20.20
N ARG A 165 -21.92 -24.99 20.00
CA ARG A 165 -22.94 -24.10 20.59
C ARG A 165 -22.95 -24.07 22.12
N THR A 166 -22.18 -24.93 22.78
CA THR A 166 -22.14 -25.08 24.23
C THR A 166 -21.08 -24.22 24.92
N ARG A 167 -20.16 -23.59 24.18
CA ARG A 167 -19.13 -22.71 24.76
C ARG A 167 -19.50 -21.23 24.62
N PRO A 168 -19.43 -20.43 25.70
CA PRO A 168 -19.45 -18.99 25.56
C PRO A 168 -18.26 -18.58 24.69
N VAL A 169 -18.51 -17.81 23.64
CA VAL A 169 -17.50 -17.33 22.69
C VAL A 169 -16.68 -16.24 23.40
N GLN A 170 -15.70 -16.64 24.19
CA GLN A 170 -14.64 -15.73 24.61
C GLN A 170 -13.85 -15.37 23.35
N LEU A 171 -14.11 -14.19 22.81
CA LEU A 171 -13.39 -13.68 21.65
C LEU A 171 -11.93 -13.46 22.05
N GLU A 172 -11.03 -13.99 21.24
CA GLU A 172 -9.59 -13.75 21.38
C GLU A 172 -9.32 -12.24 21.22
N GLU A 173 -8.28 -11.73 21.89
CA GLU A 173 -7.88 -10.32 21.81
C GLU A 173 -7.70 -9.85 20.36
N ASP A 174 -7.13 -10.70 19.52
CA ASP A 174 -6.93 -10.49 18.08
C ASP A 174 -8.25 -10.24 17.34
N VAL A 175 -9.33 -10.93 17.73
CA VAL A 175 -10.65 -10.79 17.10
C VAL A 175 -11.27 -9.44 17.45
N LEU A 176 -11.19 -9.05 18.73
CA LEU A 176 -11.67 -7.75 19.19
C LEU A 176 -10.87 -6.61 18.52
N ALA A 177 -9.55 -6.75 18.44
CA ALA A 177 -8.69 -5.79 17.79
C ALA A 177 -9.02 -5.63 16.30
N LEU A 178 -9.27 -6.73 15.58
CA LEU A 178 -9.62 -6.69 14.17
C LEU A 178 -11.04 -6.16 13.93
N ARG A 179 -12.01 -6.45 14.81
CA ARG A 179 -13.35 -5.84 14.77
C ARG A 179 -13.29 -4.33 14.98
N ALA A 180 -12.53 -3.88 15.99
CA ALA A 180 -12.32 -2.45 16.23
C ALA A 180 -11.66 -1.75 15.03
N LEU A 181 -10.71 -2.41 14.34
CA LEU A 181 -10.15 -1.89 13.10
C LEU A 181 -11.22 -1.83 11.99
N ALA A 182 -12.04 -2.86 11.84
CA ALA A 182 -13.07 -2.91 10.81
C ALA A 182 -14.11 -1.79 10.99
N GLU A 183 -14.52 -1.52 12.23
CA GLU A 183 -15.38 -0.38 12.59
C GLU A 183 -14.71 0.96 12.24
N ALA A 184 -13.46 1.16 12.64
CA ALA A 184 -12.74 2.39 12.33
C ALA A 184 -12.53 2.61 10.82
N VAL A 185 -12.37 1.52 10.05
CA VAL A 185 -12.32 1.57 8.58
C VAL A 185 -13.68 1.92 7.99
N GLU A 186 -14.75 1.33 8.50
CA GLU A 186 -16.12 1.62 8.04
C GLU A 186 -16.49 3.09 8.28
N ASP A 187 -16.21 3.61 9.48
CA ASP A 187 -16.42 5.01 9.83
C ASP A 187 -15.66 5.94 8.89
N ALA A 188 -14.40 5.61 8.58
CA ALA A 188 -13.57 6.39 7.65
C ALA A 188 -14.11 6.35 6.22
N VAL A 189 -14.66 5.22 5.77
CA VAL A 189 -15.19 5.04 4.41
C VAL A 189 -16.54 5.72 4.22
N ARG A 190 -17.39 5.73 5.26
CA ARG A 190 -18.70 6.39 5.25
C ARG A 190 -18.63 7.89 5.48
N GLY A 191 -17.65 8.34 6.26
CA GLY A 191 -17.51 9.74 6.65
C GLY A 191 -18.77 10.24 7.36
N GLU A 192 -19.41 11.27 6.82
CA GLU A 192 -20.57 11.92 7.44
C GLU A 192 -21.92 11.21 7.19
N GLN A 193 -21.95 10.16 6.34
CA GLN A 193 -23.18 9.45 5.97
C GLN A 193 -23.61 8.42 7.05
N LYS A 194 -24.03 8.92 8.22
CA LYS A 194 -24.45 8.10 9.37
C LYS A 194 -25.80 7.39 9.18
N ASP A 195 -26.60 7.80 8.20
CA ASP A 195 -27.93 7.21 7.93
C ASP A 195 -27.89 5.88 7.15
N ALA A 196 -26.72 5.48 6.64
CA ALA A 196 -26.53 4.17 6.01
C ALA A 196 -26.48 3.03 7.05
N LEU A 197 -26.85 1.82 6.64
CA LEU A 197 -26.68 0.63 7.49
C LEU A 197 -25.18 0.40 7.71
N GLY A 198 -24.77 0.34 8.99
CA GLY A 198 -23.38 0.09 9.37
C GLY A 198 -23.06 -1.38 9.63
N LEU A 199 -21.81 -1.65 10.02
CA LEU A 199 -21.41 -2.96 10.50
C LEU A 199 -22.21 -3.34 11.75
N ASN A 200 -22.79 -4.54 11.74
CA ASN A 200 -23.44 -5.14 12.90
C ASN A 200 -22.88 -6.55 13.10
N TRP A 201 -22.35 -6.81 14.29
CA TRP A 201 -21.75 -8.09 14.65
C TRP A 201 -22.77 -9.11 15.16
N GLY A 202 -24.00 -8.70 15.49
CA GLY A 202 -25.08 -9.59 15.93
C GLY A 202 -24.95 -10.07 17.38
N ASP A 203 -24.21 -9.34 18.21
CA ASP A 203 -23.99 -9.63 19.63
C ASP A 203 -25.04 -8.94 20.55
N ASP A 204 -26.02 -8.23 19.98
CA ASP A 204 -27.15 -7.53 20.67
C ASP A 204 -28.35 -8.43 20.99
#